data_AF-A0AA88XB63-F1
#
_entry.id   AF-A0AA88XB63-F1
#
_cell.length_a   1.000
_cell.length_b   1.000
_cell.length_c   1.000
_cell.angle_alpha   90.00
_cell.angle_beta   90.00
_cell.angle_gamma   90.00
#
_symmetry.space_group_name_H-M   'P 1'
#
loop_
_entity.id
_entity.type
_entity.pdbx_description
1 polymer ?
#
loop_
_entity_poly.entity_id
_entity_poly.type
_entity_poly.pdbx_seq_one_letter_code
_entity_poly.pdbx_strand_id
1 'polypeptide(L)'
;MASVTGSSASIISSSLKQPNQAFTRMSTVNSVSLSISGNVFPSLRLRSAPSHFRVSCAAKPETVDKVCTIVRKQLALPAESAVTGESKFAALGADSLDTVEIVMGLEEEFGISVEEESAQTIATVQDAADLIEKLIEKK
;
A
#
# COMPACT_ATOMS: atom_id res chain seq x y z
N MET A 1 42.05 -20.36 46.60
CA MET A 1 41.14 -20.71 45.50
C MET A 1 39.98 -19.73 45.54
N ALA A 2 39.83 -18.92 44.49
CA ALA A 2 38.76 -17.93 44.34
C ALA A 2 37.68 -18.48 43.40
N SER A 3 36.41 -18.18 43.67
CA SER A 3 35.36 -17.93 42.67
C SER A 3 34.06 -17.52 43.37
N VAL A 4 33.57 -16.34 43.00
CA VAL A 4 32.23 -15.82 43.30
C VAL A 4 31.37 -16.07 42.07
N THR A 5 30.15 -16.61 42.24
CA THR A 5 29.05 -16.40 41.29
C THR A 5 27.74 -16.44 42.08
N GLY A 6 26.97 -15.36 42.02
CA GLY A 6 25.63 -15.26 42.57
C GLY A 6 24.71 -14.78 41.46
N SER A 7 23.84 -15.67 40.99
CA SER A 7 22.73 -15.35 40.10
C SER A 7 21.49 -15.15 40.96
N SER A 8 20.81 -14.01 40.84
CA SER A 8 19.51 -13.79 41.46
C SER A 8 18.55 -13.25 40.41
N ALA A 9 17.53 -14.07 40.14
CA ALA A 9 16.43 -13.77 39.24
C ALA A 9 15.39 -12.86 39.93
N SER A 10 14.78 -12.04 39.10
CA SER A 10 13.80 -10.99 39.30
C SER A 10 12.42 -11.45 39.77
N ILE A 11 11.74 -10.62 40.58
CA ILE A 11 10.28 -10.46 40.53
C ILE A 11 9.93 -9.01 40.93
N ILE A 12 9.46 -8.21 39.98
CA ILE A 12 9.02 -6.83 40.21
C ILE A 12 7.53 -6.85 40.55
N SER A 13 7.21 -6.56 41.80
CA SER A 13 5.86 -6.28 42.27
C SER A 13 5.55 -4.80 42.08
N SER A 14 4.41 -4.54 41.43
CA SER A 14 3.85 -3.22 41.17
C SER A 14 3.09 -2.72 42.40
N SER A 15 3.49 -1.57 42.95
CA SER A 15 2.55 -0.78 43.76
C SER A 15 2.97 0.68 43.95
N LEU A 16 2.09 1.53 43.46
CA LEU A 16 1.56 2.73 44.13
C LEU A 16 2.36 4.06 44.09
N LYS A 17 1.59 5.08 43.64
CA LYS A 17 1.59 6.50 44.03
C LYS A 17 2.44 7.50 43.22
N GLN A 18 1.71 8.25 42.38
CA GLN A 18 1.87 9.69 42.08
C GLN A 18 1.97 10.56 43.37
N PRO A 19 2.18 11.90 43.33
CA PRO A 19 2.39 12.85 42.21
C PRO A 19 3.55 13.86 42.42
N ASN A 20 3.70 14.77 41.45
CA ASN A 20 4.30 16.12 41.52
C ASN A 20 5.81 16.22 41.76
N GLN A 21 6.53 16.70 40.74
CA GLN A 21 7.05 18.08 40.75
C GLN A 21 7.70 18.44 39.41
N ALA A 22 7.51 19.71 39.05
CA ALA A 22 8.09 20.40 37.91
C ALA A 22 9.62 20.32 37.88
N PHE A 23 10.24 20.54 36.71
CA PHE A 23 11.26 21.58 36.49
C PHE A 23 11.79 21.50 35.03
N THR A 24 11.48 22.56 34.28
CA THR A 24 12.32 23.28 33.31
C THR A 24 13.35 22.51 32.46
N ARG A 25 13.12 22.44 31.14
CA ARG A 25 13.86 23.20 30.10
C ARG A 25 13.51 22.62 28.74
N MET A 26 12.74 23.36 27.95
CA MET A 26 12.72 23.15 26.50
C MET A 26 12.95 24.46 25.79
N SER A 27 13.70 24.32 24.71
CA SER A 27 14.47 25.33 24.03
C SER A 27 13.62 26.26 23.16
N THR A 28 14.11 27.48 23.12
CA THR A 28 13.84 28.61 22.22
C THR A 28 13.24 28.25 20.86
N VAL A 29 11.98 28.63 20.64
CA VAL A 29 11.49 29.00 19.30
C VAL A 29 10.77 30.35 19.38
N ASN A 30 11.20 31.26 18.51
CA ASN A 30 10.81 32.65 18.49
C ASN A 30 9.37 32.77 17.95
N SER A 31 8.42 33.13 18.81
CA SER A 31 7.05 33.46 18.43
C SER A 31 7.00 34.87 17.84
N VAL A 32 6.65 34.99 16.56
CA VAL A 32 6.24 36.28 15.97
C VAL A 32 4.71 36.33 16.03
N SER A 33 4.18 37.21 16.87
CA SER A 33 2.75 37.44 17.00
C SER A 33 2.33 38.55 16.03
N LEU A 34 1.52 38.19 15.03
CA LEU A 34 0.80 39.14 14.17
C LEU A 34 -0.62 39.30 14.71
N SER A 35 -0.86 40.39 15.42
CA SER A 35 -2.19 40.80 15.85
C SER A 35 -2.94 41.39 14.65
N ILE A 36 -3.93 40.66 14.12
CA ILE A 36 -4.89 41.24 13.18
C ILE A 36 -6.28 41.23 13.81
N SER A 37 -6.76 42.44 14.03
CA SER A 37 -8.08 42.78 14.53
C SER A 37 -9.12 42.51 13.44
N GLY A 38 -10.24 41.86 13.76
CA GLY A 38 -11.43 41.91 12.91
C GLY A 38 -12.21 40.60 12.73
N ASN A 39 -13.37 40.56 13.38
CA ASN A 39 -14.64 39.94 12.96
C ASN A 39 -14.79 38.42 12.76
N VAL A 40 -15.73 37.87 13.56
CA VAL A 40 -16.72 36.81 13.25
C VAL A 40 -16.16 35.43 12.89
N PHE A 41 -16.17 34.53 13.87
CA PHE A 41 -16.07 33.09 13.65
C PHE A 41 -17.45 32.51 13.27
N PRO A 42 -17.62 31.87 12.11
CA PRO A 42 -18.49 30.71 12.02
C PRO A 42 -17.68 29.45 12.34
N SER A 43 -18.30 28.59 13.13
CA SER A 43 -17.85 27.29 13.59
C SER A 43 -17.09 26.47 12.55
N LEU A 44 -16.09 25.73 13.07
CA LEU A 44 -15.52 24.52 12.50
C LEU A 44 -16.48 23.79 11.54
N ARG A 45 -16.17 23.81 10.24
CA ARG A 45 -16.45 22.65 9.39
C ARG A 45 -15.13 22.15 8.84
N LEU A 46 -14.60 21.18 9.58
CA LEU A 46 -13.70 20.17 9.06
C LEU A 46 -14.38 19.51 7.85
N ARG A 47 -14.15 20.03 6.64
CA ARG A 47 -14.42 19.24 5.44
C ARG A 47 -13.21 18.34 5.27
N SER A 48 -13.28 17.19 5.93
CA SER A 48 -12.52 16.02 5.53
C SER A 48 -12.80 15.83 4.04
N ALA A 49 -11.86 16.25 3.19
CA ALA A 49 -11.87 15.88 1.80
C ALA A 49 -11.62 14.37 1.81
N PRO A 50 -12.53 13.54 1.26
CA PRO A 50 -12.20 12.15 1.11
C PRO A 50 -11.08 12.14 0.07
N SER A 51 -9.98 11.47 0.39
CA SER A 51 -9.02 11.00 -0.59
C SER A 51 -9.75 9.98 -1.46
N HIS A 52 -10.61 10.46 -2.37
CA HIS A 52 -11.07 9.67 -3.48
C HIS A 52 -9.84 9.46 -4.34
N PHE A 53 -9.09 8.42 -4.03
CA PHE A 53 -8.14 7.82 -4.94
C PHE A 53 -8.96 7.37 -6.14
N ARG A 54 -9.16 8.31 -7.07
CA ARG A 54 -9.74 8.05 -8.37
C ARG A 54 -8.66 7.34 -9.17
N VAL A 55 -8.66 6.01 -9.10
CA VAL A 55 -8.04 5.22 -10.15
C VAL A 55 -8.87 5.49 -11.40
N SER A 56 -8.29 6.25 -12.33
CA SER A 56 -8.84 6.38 -13.67
C SER A 56 -8.36 5.14 -14.40
N CYS A 57 -9.12 4.05 -14.30
CA CYS A 57 -8.91 2.88 -15.11
C CYS A 57 -9.21 3.30 -16.56
N ALA A 58 -8.16 3.49 -17.34
CA ALA A 58 -8.27 3.82 -18.76
C ALA A 58 -8.48 2.56 -19.61
N ALA A 59 -8.19 1.38 -19.03
CA ALA A 59 -8.34 0.12 -19.73
C ALA A 59 -9.80 -0.20 -20.09
N LYS A 60 -10.01 -0.61 -21.35
CA LYS A 60 -11.24 -1.22 -21.83
C LYS A 60 -11.57 -2.45 -20.98
N PRO A 61 -12.87 -2.67 -20.68
CA PRO A 61 -13.31 -3.80 -19.86
C PRO A 61 -12.94 -5.15 -20.48
N GLU A 62 -12.93 -5.24 -21.82
CA GLU A 62 -12.53 -6.44 -22.56
C GLU A 62 -11.09 -6.89 -22.27
N THR A 63 -10.17 -5.94 -22.06
CA THR A 63 -8.77 -6.24 -21.74
C THR A 63 -8.67 -6.80 -20.33
N VAL A 64 -9.35 -6.17 -19.37
CA VAL A 64 -9.36 -6.61 -17.96
C VAL A 64 -9.91 -8.03 -17.83
N ASP A 65 -10.98 -8.37 -18.56
CA ASP A 65 -11.58 -9.70 -18.55
C ASP A 65 -10.62 -10.78 -19.09
N LYS A 66 -9.87 -10.45 -20.15
CA LYS A 66 -8.83 -11.34 -20.71
C LYS A 66 -7.68 -11.55 -19.74
N VAL A 67 -7.17 -10.47 -19.14
CA VAL A 67 -6.11 -10.54 -18.12
C VAL A 67 -6.57 -11.41 -16.95
N CYS A 68 -7.77 -11.18 -16.44
CA CYS A 68 -8.39 -11.97 -15.37
C CYS A 68 -8.46 -13.47 -15.73
N THR A 69 -8.81 -13.78 -16.98
CA THR A 69 -8.88 -15.16 -17.48
C THR A 69 -7.51 -15.84 -17.51
N ILE A 70 -6.47 -15.13 -17.97
CA ILE A 70 -5.10 -15.64 -18.01
C ILE A 70 -4.58 -15.88 -16.60
N VAL A 71 -4.78 -14.92 -15.70
CA VAL A 71 -4.37 -15.03 -14.29
C VAL A 71 -5.03 -16.21 -13.61
N ARG A 72 -6.34 -16.42 -13.83
CA ARG A 72 -7.06 -17.59 -13.30
C ARG A 72 -6.48 -18.90 -13.82
N LYS A 73 -6.12 -18.95 -15.11
CA LYS A 73 -5.54 -20.13 -15.75
C LYS A 73 -4.16 -20.46 -15.19
N GLN A 74 -3.28 -19.47 -15.05
CA GLN A 74 -1.92 -19.68 -14.53
C GLN A 74 -1.93 -20.05 -13.04
N LEU A 75 -2.72 -19.36 -12.23
CA LEU A 75 -2.82 -19.64 -10.78
C LEU A 75 -3.74 -20.82 -10.44
N ALA A 76 -4.26 -21.54 -11.45
CA ALA A 76 -5.21 -22.65 -11.31
C ALA A 76 -6.38 -22.35 -10.35
N LEU A 77 -6.86 -21.09 -10.36
CA LEU A 77 -7.91 -20.64 -9.45
C LEU A 77 -9.29 -21.17 -9.90
N PRO A 78 -10.17 -21.56 -8.95
CA PRO A 78 -11.52 -22.00 -9.29
C PRO A 78 -12.34 -20.86 -9.92
N ALA A 79 -13.35 -21.21 -10.71
CA ALA A 79 -14.24 -20.23 -11.35
C ALA A 79 -14.97 -19.33 -10.34
N GLU A 80 -15.20 -19.85 -9.13
CA GLU A 80 -15.80 -19.12 -8.00
C GLU A 80 -14.84 -18.10 -7.35
N SER A 81 -13.55 -18.12 -7.72
CA SER A 81 -12.57 -17.16 -7.18
C SER A 81 -12.81 -15.77 -7.78
N ALA A 82 -13.08 -14.82 -6.90
CA ALA A 82 -13.30 -13.41 -7.24
C ALA A 82 -11.98 -12.74 -7.63
N VAL A 83 -11.63 -12.85 -8.92
CA VAL A 83 -10.53 -12.09 -9.53
C VAL A 83 -11.14 -10.83 -10.15
N THR A 84 -10.80 -9.69 -9.59
CA THR A 84 -11.27 -8.36 -10.03
C THR A 84 -10.08 -7.51 -10.44
N GLY A 85 -10.30 -6.40 -11.15
CA GLY A 85 -9.22 -5.46 -11.50
C GLY A 85 -8.44 -4.97 -10.27
N GLU A 86 -9.12 -4.75 -9.14
CA GLU A 86 -8.46 -4.30 -7.90
C GLU A 86 -7.75 -5.43 -7.13
N SER A 87 -7.87 -6.68 -7.58
CA SER A 87 -7.18 -7.81 -6.96
C SER A 87 -5.68 -7.68 -7.21
N LYS A 88 -4.91 -7.81 -6.12
CA LYS A 88 -3.44 -7.86 -6.18
C LYS A 88 -2.96 -9.26 -6.52
N PHE A 89 -1.92 -9.37 -7.34
CA PHE A 89 -1.32 -10.67 -7.68
C PHE A 89 -0.86 -11.44 -6.44
N ALA A 90 -0.20 -10.75 -5.49
CA ALA A 90 0.20 -11.34 -4.21
C ALA A 90 -1.00 -11.79 -3.35
N ALA A 91 -2.16 -11.13 -3.46
CA ALA A 91 -3.36 -11.52 -2.71
C ALA A 91 -4.07 -12.74 -3.33
N LEU A 92 -3.87 -12.95 -4.64
CA LEU A 92 -4.34 -14.13 -5.37
C LEU A 92 -3.41 -15.34 -5.18
N GLY A 93 -2.28 -15.16 -4.47
CA GLY A 93 -1.30 -16.21 -4.22
C GLY A 93 -0.27 -16.39 -5.34
N ALA A 94 -0.13 -15.41 -6.24
CA ALA A 94 0.95 -15.43 -7.23
C ALA A 94 2.31 -15.22 -6.54
N ASP A 95 3.23 -16.15 -6.78
CA ASP A 95 4.64 -16.00 -6.41
C ASP A 95 5.40 -15.23 -7.51
N SER A 96 6.67 -14.92 -7.23
CA SER A 96 7.65 -14.36 -8.14
C SER A 96 7.73 -15.12 -9.48
N LEU A 97 7.68 -16.46 -9.45
CA LEU A 97 7.67 -17.29 -10.67
C LEU A 97 6.35 -17.16 -11.44
N ASP A 98 5.22 -17.23 -10.75
CA ASP A 98 3.89 -17.12 -11.36
C ASP A 98 3.72 -15.77 -12.07
N THR A 99 4.27 -14.71 -11.49
CA THR A 99 4.23 -13.36 -12.08
C THR A 99 4.95 -13.33 -13.43
N VAL A 100 6.09 -14.02 -13.57
CA VAL A 100 6.81 -14.14 -14.85
C VAL A 100 5.99 -14.93 -15.87
N GLU A 101 5.38 -16.06 -15.46
CA GLU A 101 4.54 -16.87 -16.36
C GLU A 101 3.27 -16.14 -16.82
N ILE A 102 2.67 -15.34 -15.94
CA ILE A 102 1.53 -14.49 -16.26
C ILE A 102 1.94 -13.43 -17.28
N VAL A 103 3.05 -12.73 -17.07
CA VAL A 103 3.53 -11.68 -17.98
C VAL A 103 3.84 -12.26 -19.35
N MET A 104 4.53 -13.40 -19.42
CA MET A 104 4.79 -14.09 -20.69
C MET A 104 3.50 -14.49 -21.42
N GLY A 105 2.49 -14.98 -20.69
CA GLY A 105 1.19 -15.31 -21.28
C GLY A 105 0.42 -14.08 -21.79
N LEU A 106 0.57 -12.93 -21.12
CA LEU A 106 -0.01 -11.66 -21.56
C LEU A 106 0.71 -11.13 -22.81
N GLU A 107 2.02 -11.22 -22.88
CA GLU A 107 2.80 -10.87 -24.07
C GLU A 107 2.39 -11.71 -25.28
N GLU A 108 2.22 -13.02 -25.11
CA GLU A 108 1.80 -13.92 -26.18
C GLU A 108 0.35 -13.67 -26.63
N GLU A 109 -0.60 -13.51 -25.70
CA GLU A 109 -2.02 -13.29 -26.02
C GLU A 109 -2.26 -11.96 -26.77
N PHE A 110 -1.61 -10.88 -26.31
CA PHE A 110 -1.79 -9.55 -26.89
C PHE A 110 -0.74 -9.23 -27.97
N GLY A 111 0.26 -10.09 -28.13
CA GLY A 111 1.39 -9.89 -29.04
C GLY A 111 2.21 -8.65 -28.69
N ILE A 112 2.34 -8.29 -27.41
CA ILE A 112 3.08 -7.11 -26.95
C ILE A 112 4.43 -7.52 -26.36
N SER A 113 5.28 -6.53 -26.05
CA SER A 113 6.53 -6.72 -25.30
C SER A 113 6.48 -5.84 -24.07
N VAL A 114 6.50 -6.45 -22.89
CA VAL A 114 6.46 -5.76 -21.60
C VAL A 114 7.88 -5.76 -21.03
N GLU A 115 8.40 -4.57 -20.72
CA GLU A 115 9.71 -4.49 -20.07
C GLU A 115 9.67 -5.07 -18.66
N GLU A 116 10.74 -5.74 -18.25
CA GLU A 116 10.82 -6.41 -16.94
C GLU A 116 10.62 -5.44 -15.77
N GLU A 117 11.20 -4.23 -15.83
CA GLU A 117 10.96 -3.20 -14.81
C GLU A 117 9.48 -2.83 -14.70
N SER A 118 8.81 -2.69 -15.84
CA SER A 118 7.38 -2.41 -15.88
C SER A 118 6.58 -3.56 -15.28
N ALA A 119 6.91 -4.80 -15.64
CA ALA A 119 6.29 -6.01 -15.10
C ALA A 119 6.43 -6.11 -13.57
N GLN A 120 7.60 -5.77 -13.02
CA GLN A 120 7.84 -5.79 -11.57
C GLN A 120 7.06 -4.70 -10.81
N THR A 121 6.70 -3.60 -11.47
CA THR A 121 5.90 -2.53 -10.85
C THR A 121 4.40 -2.81 -10.84
N ILE A 122 3.93 -3.81 -11.59
CA ILE A 122 2.52 -4.20 -11.67
C ILE A 122 2.13 -4.89 -10.36
N ALA A 123 1.24 -4.26 -9.59
CA ALA A 123 0.75 -4.80 -8.32
C ALA A 123 -0.65 -5.40 -8.43
N THR A 124 -1.50 -4.85 -9.31
CA THR A 124 -2.90 -5.24 -9.49
C THR A 124 -3.22 -5.67 -10.91
N VAL A 125 -4.27 -6.47 -11.06
CA VAL A 125 -4.79 -6.89 -12.38
C VAL A 125 -5.13 -5.67 -13.25
N GLN A 126 -5.63 -4.60 -12.64
CA GLN A 126 -5.92 -3.34 -13.30
C GLN A 126 -4.65 -2.68 -13.86
N ASP A 127 -3.57 -2.61 -13.07
CA ASP A 127 -2.30 -2.05 -13.52
C ASP A 127 -1.76 -2.80 -14.75
N ALA A 128 -1.90 -4.13 -14.76
CA ALA A 128 -1.53 -4.95 -15.90
C ALA A 128 -2.34 -4.61 -17.15
N ALA A 129 -3.67 -4.53 -17.01
CA ALA A 129 -4.56 -4.20 -18.12
C ALA A 129 -4.29 -2.79 -18.68
N ASP A 130 -4.08 -1.80 -17.80
CA ASP A 130 -3.76 -0.43 -18.20
C ASP A 130 -2.40 -0.36 -18.91
N LEU A 131 -1.43 -1.18 -18.50
CA LEU A 131 -0.11 -1.25 -19.15
C LEU A 131 -0.20 -1.89 -20.53
N ILE A 132 -0.94 -2.99 -20.65
CA ILE A 132 -1.20 -3.67 -21.92
C ILE A 132 -1.80 -2.71 -22.93
N GLU A 133 -2.81 -1.93 -22.54
CA GLU A 133 -3.44 -0.99 -23.46
C GLU A 133 -2.51 0.13 -23.92
N LYS A 134 -1.69 0.67 -23.03
CA LYS A 134 -0.68 1.66 -23.41
C LYS A 134 0.32 1.10 -24.43
N LEU A 135 0.63 -0.19 -24.36
CA LEU A 135 1.53 -0.84 -25.31
C LEU A 135 0.84 -1.14 -26.64
N ILE A 136 -0.45 -1.52 -26.61
CA ILE A 136 -1.26 -1.72 -27.82
C ILE A 136 -1.43 -0.41 -28.58
N GLU A 137 -1.66 0.72 -27.88
CA GLU A 137 -1.79 2.04 -28.51
C GLU A 137 -0.48 2.57 -29.13
N LYS A 138 0.67 2.13 -28.61
CA LYS A 138 2.00 2.52 -29.12
C LYS A 138 2.50 1.66 -30.26
N LYS A 139 1.79 0.59 -30.61
CA LYS A 139 2.16 -0.37 -31.63
C LYS A 139 1.60 0.02 -32.99
#